data_AF-A0A0N8W6H5-F1
#
_entry.id   AF-A0A0N8W6H5-F1
#
_cell.length_a   1.000
_cell.length_b   1.000
_cell.length_c   1.000
_cell.angle_alpha   90.00
_cell.angle_beta   90.00
_cell.angle_gamma   90.00
#
_symmetry.space_group_name_H-M   'P 1'
#
loop_
_entity.id
_entity.type
_entity.pdbx_description
1 polymer ?
#
loop_
_entity_poly.entity_id
_entity_poly.type
_entity_poly.pdbx_seq_one_letter_code
_entity_poly.pdbx_strand_id
1 'polypeptide(L)'
;MMLVPEYRMPIDTDILALLDNGAAIRKRALIRQLVDSHQGSMEYTKKAIDGRISALVEDGRIVPVLNEDLAGFGLSDAGKNASYLISRQAFERKWRFDRMIEGISCGSRDDCAAALHEALLYKSLYRLTPAQLDMIVPALDHEYSVAYTALQCLYSAAVRRGDLPADTAVLTQKLQHLLERFRDDDTCRPAIRHAVHLLAYMGDEAVIGQLEHDAPRFDSDRLKREEYMYPVMVNVIDAYRSELHALASALMAGGKKRAARDIRAICEYALDPQEYKRKMQKIQEEEVEIF
;
A
#
# COMPACT_ATOMS: atom_id res chain seq x y z
N MET A 1 42.89 16.65 -9.10
CA MET A 1 42.82 16.69 -7.63
C MET A 1 41.38 16.55 -7.21
N MET A 2 40.99 15.34 -6.82
CA MET A 2 40.03 14.96 -5.77
C MET A 2 39.90 13.43 -5.88
N LEU A 3 40.84 12.73 -5.25
CA LEU A 3 40.64 11.32 -4.92
C LEU A 3 39.54 11.32 -3.86
N VAL A 4 38.33 10.96 -4.27
CA VAL A 4 37.28 10.61 -3.31
C VAL A 4 37.80 9.39 -2.54
N PRO A 5 37.88 9.43 -1.20
CA PRO A 5 38.27 8.25 -0.46
C PRO A 5 37.18 7.19 -0.68
N GLU A 6 37.52 6.06 -1.31
CA GLU A 6 36.71 4.85 -1.21
C GLU A 6 36.63 4.50 0.27
N TYR A 7 35.55 4.91 0.91
CA TYR A 7 35.24 4.53 2.28
C TYR A 7 34.88 3.04 2.25
N ARG A 8 35.89 2.17 2.29
CA ARG A 8 35.69 0.72 2.40
C ARG A 8 35.08 0.45 3.76
N MET A 9 33.76 0.29 3.79
CA MET A 9 33.09 -0.21 4.98
C MET A 9 33.58 -1.64 5.25
N PRO A 10 33.73 -2.04 6.53
CA PRO A 10 34.06 -3.42 6.86
C PRO A 10 33.05 -4.37 6.20
N ILE A 11 33.51 -5.51 5.68
CA ILE A 11 32.68 -6.55 5.04
C ILE A 11 31.41 -6.92 5.83
N ASP A 12 31.47 -6.85 7.16
CA ASP A 12 30.31 -7.04 8.05
C ASP A 12 29.21 -6.01 7.84
N THR A 13 29.60 -4.75 7.68
CA THR A 13 28.68 -3.62 7.47
C THR A 13 27.95 -3.80 6.15
N ASP A 14 28.64 -4.24 5.10
CA ASP A 14 28.01 -4.49 3.80
C ASP A 14 27.07 -5.70 3.85
N ILE A 15 27.46 -6.76 4.54
CA ILE A 15 26.59 -7.92 4.77
C ILE A 15 25.30 -7.49 5.50
N LEU A 16 25.43 -6.72 6.58
CA LEU A 16 24.28 -6.30 7.38
C LEU A 16 23.40 -5.29 6.65
N ALA A 17 23.98 -4.32 5.94
CA ALA A 17 23.24 -3.35 5.15
C ALA A 17 22.35 -4.01 4.09
N LEU A 18 22.82 -5.10 3.47
CA LEU A 18 22.00 -5.88 2.53
C LEU A 18 20.87 -6.64 3.24
N LEU A 19 21.11 -7.14 4.45
CA LEU A 19 20.13 -7.93 5.22
C LEU A 19 19.12 -7.09 6.03
N ASP A 20 19.42 -5.82 6.29
CA ASP A 20 18.57 -4.92 7.10
C ASP A 20 17.31 -4.44 6.38
N ASN A 21 17.21 -4.65 5.06
CA ASN A 21 16.05 -4.31 4.24
C ASN A 21 14.80 -5.17 4.51
N GLY A 22 14.83 -6.05 5.51
CA GLY A 22 13.65 -6.78 5.99
C GLY A 22 13.30 -8.05 5.20
N ALA A 23 13.82 -8.21 3.98
CA ALA A 23 13.65 -9.42 3.19
C ALA A 23 14.78 -10.41 3.48
N ALA A 24 14.42 -11.67 3.73
CA ALA A 24 15.41 -12.74 3.88
C ALA A 24 16.07 -13.05 2.52
N ILE A 25 17.41 -13.11 2.50
CA ILE A 25 18.20 -13.28 1.28
C ILE A 25 18.82 -14.68 1.26
N ARG A 26 18.75 -15.35 0.12
CA ARG A 26 19.44 -16.64 -0.06
C ARG A 26 20.94 -16.44 0.08
N LYS A 27 21.61 -17.21 0.96
CA LYS A 27 23.05 -17.08 1.25
C LYS A 27 23.91 -17.03 -0.02
N ARG A 28 23.60 -17.87 -1.01
CA ARG A 28 24.30 -17.90 -2.31
C ARG A 28 24.12 -16.61 -3.12
N ALA A 29 22.93 -16.00 -3.08
CA ALA A 29 22.65 -14.76 -3.77
C ALA A 29 23.35 -13.58 -3.09
N LEU A 30 23.31 -13.52 -1.76
CA LEU A 30 24.05 -12.52 -0.97
C LEU A 30 25.54 -12.54 -1.28
N ILE A 31 26.16 -13.73 -1.24
CA ILE A 31 27.59 -13.89 -1.56
C ILE A 31 27.88 -13.43 -2.99
N ARG A 32 27.06 -13.83 -3.96
CA ARG A 32 27.26 -13.43 -5.37
C ARG A 32 27.19 -11.90 -5.51
N GLN A 33 26.16 -11.27 -4.93
CA GLN A 33 26.00 -9.83 -4.97
C GLN A 33 27.21 -9.10 -4.38
N LEU A 34 27.71 -9.52 -3.23
CA LEU A 34 28.89 -8.91 -2.60
C LEU A 34 30.17 -9.09 -3.42
N VAL A 35 30.39 -10.26 -4.02
CA VAL A 35 31.53 -10.52 -4.92
C VAL A 35 31.45 -9.64 -6.16
N ASP A 36 30.28 -9.55 -6.77
CA ASP A 36 30.07 -8.78 -8.01
C ASP A 36 30.17 -7.27 -7.77
N SER A 37 29.70 -6.77 -6.62
CA SER A 37 29.83 -5.36 -6.24
C SER A 37 31.26 -4.95 -5.85
N HIS A 38 32.14 -5.90 -5.53
CA HIS A 38 33.51 -5.66 -5.07
C HIS A 38 34.56 -6.42 -5.90
N GLN A 39 34.34 -6.51 -7.23
CA GLN A 39 35.23 -7.24 -8.14
C GLN A 39 36.69 -6.80 -7.99
N GLY A 40 37.58 -7.78 -7.85
CA GLY A 40 39.02 -7.57 -7.70
C GLY A 40 39.51 -7.31 -6.27
N SER A 41 38.62 -7.22 -5.28
CA SER A 41 39.02 -7.11 -3.87
C SER A 41 39.39 -8.47 -3.28
N MET A 42 40.60 -8.59 -2.70
CA MET A 42 41.03 -9.80 -2.00
C MET A 42 40.22 -10.08 -0.71
N GLU A 43 39.56 -9.06 -0.16
CA GLU A 43 38.73 -9.16 1.03
C GLU A 43 37.33 -9.72 0.71
N TYR A 44 36.85 -9.56 -0.52
CA TYR A 44 35.51 -9.97 -0.96
C TYR A 44 35.55 -11.24 -1.81
N THR A 45 36.35 -12.21 -1.38
CA THR A 45 36.28 -13.56 -1.96
C THR A 45 35.09 -14.33 -1.38
N LYS A 46 34.56 -15.28 -2.15
CA LYS A 46 33.51 -16.20 -1.68
C LYS A 46 33.86 -16.83 -0.32
N LYS A 47 35.12 -17.23 -0.12
CA LYS A 47 35.58 -17.87 1.13
C LYS A 47 35.60 -16.89 2.30
N ALA A 48 36.07 -15.65 2.07
CA ALA A 48 36.09 -14.62 3.11
C ALA A 48 34.68 -14.22 3.54
N ILE A 49 33.79 -13.94 2.57
CA ILE A 49 32.38 -13.61 2.84
C ILE A 49 31.69 -14.76 3.58
N ASP A 50 31.90 -16.01 3.16
CA ASP A 50 31.29 -17.17 3.82
C ASP A 50 31.75 -17.30 5.28
N GLY A 51 33.04 -17.09 5.56
CA GLY A 51 33.59 -17.09 6.91
C GLY A 51 33.03 -15.96 7.79
N ARG A 52 32.87 -14.75 7.24
CA ARG A 52 32.26 -13.62 7.97
C ARG A 52 30.78 -13.83 8.24
N ILE A 53 30.03 -14.40 7.30
CA ILE A 53 28.64 -14.80 7.51
C ILE A 53 28.54 -15.78 8.68
N SER A 54 29.40 -16.81 8.72
CA SER A 54 29.39 -17.79 9.82
C SER A 54 29.69 -17.13 11.17
N ALA A 55 30.69 -16.24 11.25
CA ALA A 55 30.98 -15.48 12.46
C ALA A 55 29.79 -14.60 12.91
N LEU A 56 29.13 -13.90 11.97
CA LEU A 56 27.97 -13.07 12.28
C LEU A 56 26.74 -13.88 12.71
N VAL A 57 26.62 -15.14 12.26
CA VAL A 57 25.61 -16.08 12.74
C VAL A 57 25.94 -16.56 14.16
N GLU A 58 27.20 -16.92 14.43
CA GLU A 58 27.68 -17.29 15.77
C GLU A 58 27.49 -16.14 16.79
N ASP A 59 27.77 -14.91 16.37
CA ASP A 59 27.56 -13.68 17.15
C ASP A 59 26.07 -13.29 17.29
N GLY A 60 25.17 -14.01 16.63
CA GLY A 60 23.72 -13.76 16.69
C GLY A 60 23.25 -12.49 15.96
N ARG A 61 24.10 -11.86 15.14
CA ARG A 61 23.77 -10.67 14.35
C ARG A 61 23.02 -11.01 13.06
N ILE A 62 23.16 -12.23 12.57
CA ILE A 62 22.42 -12.81 11.44
C ILE A 62 21.69 -14.05 11.93
N VAL A 63 20.44 -14.22 11.50
CA VAL A 63 19.60 -15.37 11.80
C VAL A 63 19.40 -16.19 10.51
N PRO A 64 19.71 -17.50 10.52
CA PRO A 64 19.28 -18.40 9.46
C PRO A 64 17.76 -18.57 9.51
N VAL A 65 17.09 -18.37 8.37
CA VAL A 65 15.64 -18.64 8.28
C VAL A 65 15.43 -20.13 8.07
N LEU A 66 14.67 -20.75 8.97
CA LEU A 66 14.35 -22.18 8.90
C LEU A 66 13.33 -22.45 7.79
N ASN A 67 13.31 -23.68 7.27
CA ASN A 67 12.38 -24.06 6.20
C ASN A 67 10.91 -23.83 6.57
N GLU A 68 10.55 -24.05 7.83
CA GLU A 68 9.20 -23.82 8.37
C GLU A 68 8.81 -22.33 8.38
N ASP A 69 9.80 -21.44 8.49
CA ASP A 69 9.57 -19.99 8.55
C ASP A 69 9.59 -19.32 7.16
N LEU A 70 10.05 -20.01 6.10
CA LEU A 70 10.23 -19.43 4.76
C LEU A 70 8.95 -18.77 4.24
N ALA A 71 7.81 -19.43 4.41
CA ALA A 71 6.51 -18.90 3.99
C ALA A 71 6.19 -17.57 4.70
N GLY A 72 6.52 -17.46 5.99
CA GLY A 72 6.33 -16.24 6.78
C GLY A 72 7.16 -15.06 6.29
N PHE A 73 8.28 -15.30 5.60
CA PHE A 73 9.10 -14.28 4.94
C PHE A 73 8.75 -14.07 3.45
N GLY A 74 7.65 -14.67 2.95
CA GLY A 74 7.24 -14.57 1.56
C GLY A 74 8.11 -15.37 0.58
N LEU A 75 8.83 -16.40 1.08
CA LEU A 75 9.71 -17.25 0.29
C LEU A 75 9.02 -18.58 -0.02
N SER A 76 8.92 -18.92 -1.32
CA SER A 76 8.26 -20.15 -1.80
C SER A 76 9.24 -21.21 -2.34
N ASP A 77 10.52 -20.86 -2.50
CA ASP A 77 11.54 -21.75 -3.07
C ASP A 77 12.05 -22.74 -1.99
N ALA A 78 11.24 -23.75 -1.69
CA ALA A 78 11.46 -24.80 -0.69
C ALA A 78 12.46 -25.87 -1.17
N GLY A 79 13.52 -25.47 -1.88
CA GLY A 79 14.62 -26.38 -2.18
C GLY A 79 15.23 -26.86 -0.85
N LYS A 80 15.19 -28.17 -0.57
CA LYS A 80 15.62 -28.78 0.71
C LYS A 80 17.02 -28.36 1.22
N ASN A 81 17.85 -27.75 0.36
CA ASN A 81 19.22 -27.29 0.64
C ASN A 81 19.39 -25.76 0.51
N ALA A 82 18.32 -24.97 0.44
CA ALA A 82 18.40 -23.52 0.37
C ALA A 82 18.56 -22.92 1.78
N SER A 83 19.63 -22.14 1.98
CA SER A 83 19.85 -21.39 3.23
C SER A 83 19.55 -19.92 2.97
N TYR A 84 18.65 -19.38 3.78
CA TYR A 84 18.27 -17.97 3.78
C TYR A 84 18.75 -17.30 5.06
N LEU A 85 19.11 -16.03 4.95
CA LEU A 85 19.68 -15.23 6.02
C LEU A 85 18.90 -13.93 6.14
N ILE A 86 18.77 -13.45 7.37
CA ILE A 86 18.20 -12.14 7.70
C ILE A 86 18.98 -11.53 8.85
N SER A 87 19.07 -10.20 8.95
CA SER A 87 19.68 -9.58 10.13
C SER A 87 18.82 -9.82 11.36
N ARG A 88 19.44 -9.91 12.53
CA ARG A 88 18.73 -10.08 13.81
C ARG A 88 17.74 -8.95 14.05
N GLN A 89 18.13 -7.71 13.73
CA GLN A 89 17.28 -6.54 13.88
C GLN A 89 16.06 -6.59 12.94
N ALA A 90 16.23 -7.03 11.69
CA ALA A 90 15.11 -7.23 10.77
C ALA A 90 14.20 -8.38 11.22
N PHE A 91 14.77 -9.48 11.72
CA PHE A 91 14.02 -10.60 12.28
C PHE A 91 13.16 -10.18 13.48
N GLU A 92 13.75 -9.50 14.46
CA GLU A 92 13.04 -9.02 15.66
C GLU A 92 11.96 -8.00 15.33
N ARG A 93 12.22 -7.09 14.37
CA ARG A 93 11.20 -6.18 13.84
C ARG A 93 10.03 -6.96 13.26
N LYS A 94 10.28 -7.92 12.37
CA LYS A 94 9.22 -8.75 11.78
C LYS A 94 8.44 -9.48 12.86
N TRP A 95 9.11 -10.15 13.79
CA TRP A 95 8.44 -10.90 14.87
C TRP A 95 7.56 -10.00 15.72
N ARG A 96 8.01 -8.77 16.02
CA ARG A 96 7.20 -7.76 16.70
C ARG A 96 5.98 -7.37 15.87
N PHE A 97 6.12 -7.19 14.55
CA PHE A 97 4.98 -6.93 13.66
C PHE A 97 4.01 -8.09 13.59
N ASP A 98 4.49 -9.33 13.46
CA ASP A 98 3.64 -10.51 13.41
C ASP A 98 2.78 -10.60 14.67
N ARG A 99 3.40 -10.48 15.85
CA ARG A 99 2.66 -10.46 17.13
C ARG A 99 1.67 -9.32 17.26
N MET A 100 2.06 -8.13 16.80
CA MET A 100 1.17 -6.96 16.81
C MET A 100 -0.05 -7.21 15.91
N ILE A 101 0.17 -7.79 14.71
CA ILE A 101 -0.91 -8.06 13.75
C ILE A 101 -1.81 -9.21 14.21
N GLU A 102 -1.28 -10.22 14.90
CA GLU A 102 -2.11 -11.24 15.58
C GLU A 102 -3.12 -10.60 16.54
N GLY A 103 -2.73 -9.51 17.22
CA GLY A 103 -3.62 -8.73 18.08
C GLY A 103 -4.79 -8.08 17.34
N ILE A 104 -4.68 -7.84 16.03
CA ILE A 104 -5.75 -7.27 15.20
C ILE A 104 -6.85 -8.31 14.96
N SER A 105 -6.48 -9.57 14.70
CA SER A 105 -7.45 -10.64 14.39
C SER A 105 -8.03 -11.32 15.62
N CYS A 106 -7.29 -11.37 16.73
CA CYS A 106 -7.64 -12.19 17.90
C CYS A 106 -7.84 -11.39 19.20
N GLY A 107 -7.57 -10.08 19.18
CA GLY A 107 -7.61 -9.22 20.37
C GLY A 107 -8.99 -8.64 20.68
N SER A 108 -9.09 -7.94 21.81
CA SER A 108 -10.24 -7.07 22.08
C SER A 108 -10.29 -5.89 21.09
N ARG A 109 -11.39 -5.14 21.10
CA ARG A 109 -11.53 -3.91 20.32
C ARG A 109 -10.37 -2.93 20.57
N ASP A 110 -9.96 -2.77 21.83
CA ASP A 110 -8.89 -1.85 22.21
C ASP A 110 -7.52 -2.36 21.76
N ASP A 111 -7.30 -3.68 21.81
CA ASP A 111 -6.07 -4.31 21.30
C ASP A 111 -5.97 -4.15 19.77
N CYS A 112 -7.08 -4.34 19.06
CA CYS A 112 -7.17 -4.15 17.62
C CYS A 112 -6.85 -2.69 17.23
N ALA A 113 -7.46 -1.73 17.93
CA ALA A 113 -7.21 -0.31 17.71
C ALA A 113 -5.74 0.06 17.96
N ALA A 114 -5.16 -0.39 19.07
CA ALA A 114 -3.76 -0.14 19.42
C ALA A 114 -2.80 -0.72 18.38
N ALA A 115 -3.02 -1.97 17.96
CA ALA A 115 -2.21 -2.65 16.96
C ALA A 115 -2.29 -1.98 15.59
N LEU A 116 -3.46 -1.51 15.16
CA LEU A 116 -3.64 -0.76 13.92
C LEU A 116 -2.91 0.59 13.95
N HIS A 117 -2.98 1.32 15.07
CA HIS A 117 -2.24 2.55 15.24
C HIS A 117 -0.72 2.33 15.18
N GLU A 118 -0.23 1.27 15.83
CA GLU A 118 1.18 0.92 15.78
C GLU A 118 1.61 0.52 14.35
N ALA A 119 0.78 -0.22 13.61
CA ALA A 119 1.01 -0.51 12.19
C ALA A 119 1.15 0.76 11.34
N LEU A 120 0.31 1.77 11.58
CA LEU A 120 0.40 3.06 10.88
C LEU A 120 1.64 3.86 11.24
N LEU A 121 2.12 3.80 12.49
CA LEU A 121 3.35 4.47 12.93
C LEU A 121 4.57 3.91 12.20
N TYR A 122 4.62 2.60 12.05
CA TYR A 122 5.75 1.93 11.43
C TYR A 122 5.63 1.72 9.93
N LYS A 123 4.55 2.22 9.29
CA LYS A 123 4.31 1.97 7.87
C LYS A 123 5.55 2.31 7.03
N SER A 124 6.25 3.42 7.26
CA SER A 124 7.45 3.79 6.49
C SER A 124 8.65 2.84 6.66
N LEU A 125 8.69 2.07 7.75
CA LEU A 125 9.81 1.21 8.13
C LEU A 125 9.57 -0.27 7.84
N TYR A 126 8.31 -0.67 7.66
CA TYR A 126 7.93 -2.05 7.42
C TYR A 126 6.88 -2.17 6.31
N ARG A 127 7.07 -3.15 5.42
CA ARG A 127 6.12 -3.48 4.35
C ARG A 127 5.34 -4.71 4.78
N LEU A 128 4.04 -4.53 4.95
CA LEU A 128 3.12 -5.63 5.30
C LEU A 128 3.06 -6.64 4.15
N THR A 129 3.11 -7.92 4.47
CA THR A 129 2.92 -8.99 3.49
C THR A 129 1.43 -9.17 3.16
N PRO A 130 1.08 -9.80 2.02
CA PRO A 130 -0.32 -10.09 1.69
C PRO A 130 -1.07 -10.82 2.81
N ALA A 131 -0.46 -11.84 3.43
CA ALA A 131 -1.05 -12.58 4.55
C ALA A 131 -1.27 -11.71 5.80
N GLN A 132 -0.36 -10.76 6.05
CA GLN A 132 -0.53 -9.79 7.13
C GLN A 132 -1.63 -8.77 6.84
N LEU A 133 -1.84 -8.40 5.58
CA LEU A 133 -2.96 -7.57 5.18
C LEU A 133 -4.29 -8.33 5.33
N ASP A 134 -4.34 -9.63 5.04
CA ASP A 134 -5.53 -10.46 5.28
C ASP A 134 -5.95 -10.42 6.75
N MET A 135 -5.00 -10.40 7.69
CA MET A 135 -5.28 -10.28 9.13
C MET A 135 -5.89 -8.93 9.53
N ILE A 136 -5.72 -7.88 8.72
CA ILE A 136 -6.32 -6.55 8.92
C ILE A 136 -7.76 -6.49 8.40
N VAL A 137 -8.09 -7.25 7.36
CA VAL A 137 -9.39 -7.20 6.67
C VAL A 137 -10.60 -7.39 7.62
N PRO A 138 -10.59 -8.33 8.58
CA PRO A 138 -11.69 -8.49 9.54
C PRO A 138 -11.97 -7.22 10.35
N ALA A 139 -10.97 -6.36 10.58
CA ALA A 139 -11.15 -5.14 11.37
C ALA A 139 -12.07 -4.11 10.70
N LEU A 140 -12.37 -4.27 9.40
CA LEU A 140 -13.36 -3.46 8.69
C LEU A 140 -14.79 -3.63 9.24
N ASP A 141 -15.09 -4.77 9.87
CA ASP A 141 -16.41 -5.03 10.46
C ASP A 141 -16.63 -4.29 11.79
N HIS A 142 -15.57 -3.78 12.42
CA HIS A 142 -15.71 -2.99 13.65
C HIS A 142 -16.34 -1.62 13.39
N GLU A 143 -16.56 -0.85 14.44
CA GLU A 143 -17.12 0.51 14.32
C GLU A 143 -16.18 1.45 13.55
N TYR A 144 -16.67 2.65 13.27
CA TYR A 144 -15.99 3.64 12.45
C TYR A 144 -14.51 3.86 12.79
N SER A 145 -14.13 4.06 14.06
CA SER A 145 -12.76 4.39 14.44
C SER A 145 -11.75 3.28 14.07
N VAL A 146 -12.09 2.03 14.38
CA VAL A 146 -11.26 0.86 14.08
C VAL A 146 -11.27 0.58 12.58
N ALA A 147 -12.45 0.55 11.95
CA ALA A 147 -12.59 0.30 10.53
C ALA A 147 -11.85 1.35 9.68
N TYR A 148 -11.91 2.63 10.07
CA TYR A 148 -11.18 3.69 9.38
C TYR A 148 -9.67 3.54 9.52
N THR A 149 -9.18 3.17 10.70
CA THR A 149 -7.73 2.95 10.91
C THR A 149 -7.25 1.73 10.09
N ALA A 150 -8.05 0.66 10.02
CA ALA A 150 -7.79 -0.49 9.15
C ALA A 150 -7.76 -0.09 7.67
N LEU A 151 -8.72 0.73 7.21
CA LEU A 151 -8.72 1.29 5.86
C LEU A 151 -7.46 2.10 5.56
N GLN A 152 -6.96 2.88 6.50
CA GLN A 152 -5.72 3.64 6.31
C GLN A 152 -4.51 2.72 6.11
N CYS A 153 -4.43 1.60 6.85
CA CYS A 153 -3.40 0.59 6.67
C CYS A 153 -3.48 -0.02 5.26
N LEU A 154 -4.66 -0.52 4.89
CA LEU A 154 -4.92 -1.16 3.60
C LEU A 154 -4.68 -0.20 2.43
N TYR A 155 -5.18 1.04 2.53
CA TYR A 155 -4.98 2.10 1.54
C TYR A 155 -3.49 2.41 1.36
N SER A 156 -2.74 2.54 2.46
CA SER A 156 -1.31 2.81 2.39
C SER A 156 -0.51 1.64 1.79
N ALA A 157 -0.96 0.40 1.96
CA ALA A 157 -0.34 -0.76 1.34
C ALA A 157 -0.66 -0.84 -0.16
N ALA A 158 -1.94 -0.82 -0.52
CA ALA A 158 -2.37 -1.01 -1.90
C ALA A 158 -2.06 0.21 -2.78
N VAL A 159 -2.63 1.38 -2.44
CA VAL A 159 -2.61 2.55 -3.33
C VAL A 159 -1.24 3.21 -3.37
N ARG A 160 -0.45 3.14 -2.29
CA ARG A 160 0.89 3.76 -2.25
C ARG A 160 2.04 2.80 -2.56
N ARG A 161 1.87 1.49 -2.36
CA ARG A 161 2.97 0.50 -2.51
C ARG A 161 2.68 -0.64 -3.46
N GLY A 162 1.42 -0.80 -3.87
CA GLY A 162 0.97 -1.86 -4.77
C GLY A 162 0.80 -3.22 -4.09
N ASP A 163 0.64 -3.26 -2.76
CA ASP A 163 0.43 -4.51 -2.01
C ASP A 163 -1.04 -4.72 -1.67
N LEU A 164 -1.60 -5.84 -2.10
CA LEU A 164 -2.95 -6.28 -1.75
C LEU A 164 -2.90 -7.46 -0.75
N PRO A 165 -3.97 -7.67 0.03
CA PRO A 165 -4.19 -8.92 0.74
C PRO A 165 -4.15 -10.12 -0.22
N ALA A 166 -3.85 -11.31 0.29
CA ALA A 166 -3.86 -12.50 -0.55
C ALA A 166 -5.29 -12.87 -0.99
N ASP A 167 -6.28 -12.60 -0.13
CA ASP A 167 -7.70 -12.77 -0.45
C ASP A 167 -8.36 -11.43 -0.82
N THR A 168 -8.17 -11.04 -2.08
CA THR A 168 -8.76 -9.80 -2.63
C THR A 168 -10.28 -9.88 -2.72
N ALA A 169 -10.87 -11.08 -2.81
CA ALA A 169 -12.31 -11.25 -2.89
C ALA A 169 -12.98 -10.93 -1.54
N VAL A 170 -12.41 -11.41 -0.44
CA VAL A 170 -12.87 -11.07 0.91
C VAL A 170 -12.72 -9.58 1.19
N LEU A 171 -11.58 -8.98 0.82
CA LEU A 171 -11.41 -7.53 0.93
C LEU A 171 -12.52 -6.78 0.17
N THR A 172 -12.77 -7.14 -1.08
CA THR A 172 -13.78 -6.50 -1.94
C THR A 172 -15.17 -6.54 -1.29
N GLN A 173 -15.58 -7.73 -0.83
CA GLN A 173 -16.86 -7.90 -0.14
C GLN A 173 -16.97 -7.02 1.12
N LYS A 174 -15.90 -6.95 1.92
CA LYS A 174 -15.86 -6.13 3.14
C LYS A 174 -15.94 -4.64 2.83
N LEU A 175 -15.26 -4.18 1.78
CA LEU A 175 -15.31 -2.79 1.35
C LEU A 175 -16.70 -2.41 0.84
N GLN A 176 -17.35 -3.26 0.05
CA GLN A 176 -18.73 -3.04 -0.42
C GLN A 176 -19.70 -2.92 0.77
N HIS A 177 -19.61 -3.84 1.73
CA HIS A 177 -20.44 -3.77 2.95
C HIS A 177 -20.16 -2.51 3.78
N LEU A 178 -18.89 -2.09 3.87
CA LEU A 178 -18.50 -0.87 4.56
C LEU A 178 -19.09 0.38 3.89
N LEU A 179 -19.11 0.44 2.56
CA LEU A 179 -19.77 1.51 1.82
C LEU A 179 -21.25 1.58 2.19
N GLU A 180 -21.98 0.46 2.13
CA GLU A 180 -23.41 0.43 2.51
C GLU A 180 -23.65 0.91 3.94
N ARG A 181 -22.76 0.54 4.87
CA ARG A 181 -22.88 0.91 6.29
C ARG A 181 -22.66 2.40 6.54
N PHE A 182 -21.78 3.06 5.79
CA PHE A 182 -21.31 4.42 6.09
C PHE A 182 -21.66 5.48 5.04
N ARG A 183 -22.20 5.11 3.87
CA ARG A 183 -22.39 6.02 2.72
C ARG A 183 -23.27 7.23 2.99
N ASP A 184 -24.15 7.16 3.98
CA ASP A 184 -25.11 8.22 4.33
C ASP A 184 -24.68 9.05 5.55
N ASP A 185 -23.49 8.79 6.12
CA ASP A 185 -22.92 9.55 7.23
C ASP A 185 -21.76 10.43 6.76
N ASP A 186 -21.97 11.76 6.76
CA ASP A 186 -20.97 12.74 6.35
C ASP A 186 -19.70 12.73 7.21
N THR A 187 -19.78 12.28 8.46
CA THR A 187 -18.60 12.14 9.33
C THR A 187 -17.70 10.98 8.88
N CYS A 188 -18.25 10.04 8.11
CA CYS A 188 -17.58 8.86 7.61
C CYS A 188 -16.97 9.02 6.20
N ARG A 189 -17.07 10.20 5.56
CA ARG A 189 -16.51 10.43 4.21
C ARG A 189 -15.04 10.05 4.04
N PRO A 190 -14.13 10.25 5.02
CA PRO A 190 -12.75 9.78 4.89
C PRO A 190 -12.64 8.26 4.70
N ALA A 191 -13.48 7.48 5.37
CA ALA A 191 -13.53 6.03 5.22
C ALA A 191 -14.10 5.64 3.85
N ILE A 192 -15.20 6.28 3.42
CA ILE A 192 -15.80 6.07 2.09
C ILE A 192 -14.75 6.29 0.99
N ARG A 193 -14.03 7.42 1.04
CA ARG A 193 -12.96 7.72 0.10
C ARG A 193 -11.90 6.61 0.02
N HIS A 194 -11.39 6.16 1.16
CA HIS A 194 -10.39 5.09 1.17
C HIS A 194 -10.94 3.78 0.60
N ALA A 195 -12.18 3.43 0.93
CA ALA A 195 -12.85 2.25 0.40
C ALA A 195 -13.07 2.34 -1.12
N VAL A 196 -13.59 3.46 -1.64
CA VAL A 196 -13.79 3.67 -3.08
C VAL A 196 -12.44 3.65 -3.81
N HIS A 197 -11.38 4.25 -3.26
CA HIS A 197 -10.05 4.22 -3.89
C HIS A 197 -9.47 2.79 -3.94
N LEU A 198 -9.68 2.00 -2.89
CA LEU A 198 -9.25 0.59 -2.85
C LEU A 198 -10.03 -0.25 -3.87
N LEU A 199 -11.36 -0.09 -3.93
CA LEU A 199 -12.21 -0.77 -4.92
C LEU A 199 -11.81 -0.38 -6.35
N ALA A 200 -11.56 0.90 -6.61
CA ALA A 200 -11.10 1.37 -7.91
C ALA A 200 -9.72 0.82 -8.29
N TYR A 201 -8.79 0.71 -7.33
CA TYR A 201 -7.50 0.07 -7.54
C TYR A 201 -7.65 -1.41 -7.94
N MET A 202 -8.67 -2.10 -7.41
CA MET A 202 -9.02 -3.48 -7.76
C MET A 202 -9.93 -3.58 -9.00
N GLY A 203 -10.36 -2.46 -9.57
CA GLY A 203 -11.24 -2.42 -10.76
C GLY A 203 -12.69 -2.81 -10.49
N ASP A 204 -13.15 -2.70 -9.24
CA ASP A 204 -14.50 -3.14 -8.83
C ASP A 204 -15.59 -2.13 -9.23
N GLU A 205 -16.73 -2.64 -9.70
CA GLU A 205 -17.85 -1.82 -10.22
C GLU A 205 -18.61 -1.05 -9.13
N ALA A 206 -18.49 -1.44 -7.85
CA ALA A 206 -19.17 -0.75 -6.76
C ALA A 206 -18.76 0.73 -6.63
N VAL A 207 -17.61 1.11 -7.21
CA VAL A 207 -17.20 2.51 -7.36
C VAL A 207 -18.25 3.32 -8.13
N ILE A 208 -18.81 2.74 -9.21
CA ILE A 208 -19.81 3.40 -10.05
C ILE A 208 -21.13 3.50 -9.30
N GLY A 209 -21.55 2.43 -8.62
CA GLY A 209 -22.74 2.46 -7.77
C GLY A 209 -22.66 3.51 -6.64
N GLN A 210 -21.48 3.66 -6.03
CA GLN A 210 -21.24 4.70 -5.02
C GLN A 210 -21.25 6.10 -5.65
N LEU A 211 -20.69 6.28 -6.85
CA LEU A 211 -20.73 7.55 -7.59
C LEU A 211 -22.16 7.94 -7.98
N GLU A 212 -22.99 6.98 -8.42
CA GLU A 212 -24.40 7.19 -8.72
C GLU A 212 -25.19 7.65 -7.48
N HIS A 213 -24.85 7.09 -6.31
CA HIS A 213 -25.43 7.52 -5.03
C HIS A 213 -24.95 8.92 -4.64
N ASP A 214 -23.67 9.23 -4.77
CA ASP A 214 -23.12 10.49 -4.29
C ASP A 214 -23.43 11.68 -5.23
N ALA A 215 -23.46 11.46 -6.55
CA ALA A 215 -23.55 12.55 -7.53
C ALA A 215 -24.77 13.48 -7.36
N PRO A 216 -25.98 12.99 -7.06
CA PRO A 216 -27.12 13.84 -6.74
C PRO A 216 -26.92 14.74 -5.50
N ARG A 217 -25.97 14.38 -4.64
CA ARG A 217 -25.71 14.97 -3.31
C ARG A 217 -24.37 15.72 -3.25
N PHE A 218 -23.72 15.95 -4.40
CA PHE A 218 -22.49 16.75 -4.46
C PHE A 218 -22.77 18.19 -4.00
N ASP A 219 -22.59 18.42 -2.71
CA ASP A 219 -22.77 19.75 -2.12
C ASP A 219 -21.48 20.59 -2.23
N SER A 220 -20.33 19.90 -2.24
CA SER A 220 -19.01 20.52 -2.32
C SER A 220 -18.15 20.00 -3.49
N ASP A 221 -17.39 20.91 -4.09
CA ASP A 221 -16.35 20.61 -5.10
C ASP A 221 -15.27 19.68 -4.57
N ARG A 222 -15.10 19.68 -3.24
CA ARG A 222 -14.10 18.90 -2.53
C ARG A 222 -14.34 17.39 -2.67
N LEU A 223 -15.58 16.93 -2.52
CA LEU A 223 -15.92 15.51 -2.60
C LEU A 223 -15.54 14.93 -3.95
N LYS A 224 -15.98 15.56 -5.05
CA LYS A 224 -15.59 15.21 -6.42
C LYS A 224 -14.08 15.10 -6.58
N ARG A 225 -13.33 16.14 -6.16
CA ARG A 225 -11.87 16.20 -6.36
C ARG A 225 -11.12 15.18 -5.52
N GLU A 226 -11.50 15.01 -4.27
CA GLU A 226 -10.77 14.15 -3.34
C GLU A 226 -11.10 12.67 -3.49
N GLU A 227 -12.29 12.32 -3.98
CA GLU A 227 -12.77 10.93 -4.03
C GLU A 227 -12.83 10.36 -5.45
N TYR A 228 -13.28 11.13 -6.44
CA TYR A 228 -13.52 10.60 -7.80
C TYR A 228 -12.50 11.09 -8.85
N MET A 229 -11.73 12.13 -8.54
CA MET A 229 -10.68 12.66 -9.41
C MET A 229 -9.28 12.27 -8.90
N TYR A 230 -9.11 10.97 -8.62
CA TYR A 230 -7.85 10.41 -8.13
C TYR A 230 -7.24 9.45 -9.18
N PRO A 231 -5.90 9.30 -9.28
CA PRO A 231 -5.29 8.48 -10.33
C PRO A 231 -5.80 7.04 -10.43
N VAL A 232 -6.12 6.40 -9.29
CA VAL A 232 -6.66 5.02 -9.28
C VAL A 232 -8.06 4.90 -9.88
N MET A 233 -8.79 6.01 -10.02
CA MET A 233 -10.14 6.02 -10.59
C MET A 233 -10.14 5.94 -12.12
N VAL A 234 -9.03 6.29 -12.78
CA VAL A 234 -8.99 6.47 -14.24
C VAL A 234 -9.52 5.25 -14.98
N ASN A 235 -9.03 4.06 -14.62
CA ASN A 235 -9.38 2.82 -15.34
C ASN A 235 -10.84 2.44 -15.14
N VAL A 236 -11.36 2.54 -13.91
CA VAL A 236 -12.77 2.18 -13.65
C VAL A 236 -13.72 3.19 -14.28
N ILE A 237 -13.41 4.49 -14.24
CA ILE A 237 -14.24 5.51 -14.89
C ILE A 237 -14.22 5.37 -16.42
N ASP A 238 -13.07 5.01 -17.02
CA ASP A 238 -12.98 4.75 -18.45
C ASP A 238 -13.79 3.51 -18.86
N ALA A 239 -13.71 2.43 -18.08
CA ALA A 239 -14.45 1.19 -18.33
C ALA A 239 -15.98 1.38 -18.31
N TYR A 240 -16.49 2.29 -17.48
CA TYR A 240 -17.93 2.57 -17.34
C TYR A 240 -18.36 3.93 -17.91
N ARG A 241 -17.61 4.46 -18.90
CA ARG A 241 -17.87 5.79 -19.47
C ARG A 241 -19.27 5.92 -20.06
N SER A 242 -19.80 4.87 -20.68
CA SER A 242 -21.12 4.90 -21.33
C SER A 242 -22.23 5.06 -20.31
N GLU A 243 -22.14 4.33 -19.21
CA GLU A 243 -23.04 4.34 -18.06
C GLU A 243 -23.01 5.72 -17.40
N LEU A 244 -21.82 6.28 -17.18
CA LEU A 244 -21.66 7.62 -16.61
C LEU A 244 -22.20 8.72 -17.54
N HIS A 245 -22.10 8.54 -18.86
CA HIS A 245 -22.73 9.45 -19.82
C HIS A 245 -24.26 9.39 -19.76
N ALA A 246 -24.82 8.19 -19.61
CA ALA A 246 -26.26 8.00 -19.42
C ALA A 246 -26.74 8.63 -18.10
N LEU A 247 -26.00 8.42 -17.00
CA LEU A 247 -26.25 9.05 -15.71
C LEU A 247 -26.26 10.58 -15.81
N ALA A 248 -25.23 11.18 -16.44
CA ALA A 248 -25.16 12.63 -16.62
C ALA A 248 -26.36 13.16 -17.43
N SER A 249 -26.79 12.43 -18.46
CA SER A 249 -27.96 12.77 -19.27
C SER A 249 -29.27 12.69 -18.49
N ALA A 250 -29.44 11.65 -17.66
CA ALA A 250 -30.59 11.50 -16.78
C ALA A 250 -30.66 12.61 -15.72
N LEU A 251 -29.54 12.94 -15.08
CA LEU A 251 -29.44 14.06 -14.13
C LEU A 251 -29.79 15.40 -14.79
N MET A 252 -29.34 15.60 -16.03
CA MET A 252 -29.62 16.80 -16.81
C MET A 252 -31.12 16.92 -17.14
N ALA A 253 -31.75 15.83 -17.61
CA ALA A 253 -33.19 15.78 -17.87
C ALA A 253 -34.02 16.00 -16.59
N GLY A 254 -33.54 15.50 -15.44
CA GLY A 254 -34.14 15.72 -14.12
C GLY A 254 -33.84 17.08 -13.49
N GLY A 255 -33.26 18.04 -14.22
CA GLY A 255 -32.99 19.40 -13.73
C GLY A 255 -31.75 19.55 -12.84
N LYS A 256 -31.02 18.46 -12.53
CA LYS A 256 -29.81 18.46 -11.70
C LYS A 256 -28.57 18.85 -12.51
N LYS A 257 -28.58 20.08 -13.05
CA LYS A 257 -27.54 20.58 -13.99
C LYS A 257 -26.12 20.59 -13.41
N ARG A 258 -25.97 20.81 -12.10
CA ARG A 258 -24.66 20.82 -11.42
C ARG A 258 -24.09 19.40 -11.34
N ALA A 259 -24.84 18.46 -10.78
CA ALA A 259 -24.45 17.05 -10.71
C ALA A 259 -24.09 16.46 -12.09
N ALA A 260 -24.88 16.77 -13.13
CA ALA A 260 -24.57 16.33 -14.49
C ALA A 260 -23.22 16.88 -15.01
N ARG A 261 -22.88 18.14 -14.68
CA ARG A 261 -21.58 18.74 -15.02
C ARG A 261 -20.45 18.11 -14.22
N ASP A 262 -20.68 17.79 -12.96
CA ASP A 262 -19.67 17.14 -12.10
C ASP A 262 -19.33 15.73 -12.59
N ILE A 263 -20.32 14.92 -12.99
CA ILE A 263 -20.07 13.61 -13.62
C ILE A 263 -19.25 13.77 -14.90
N ARG A 264 -19.58 14.74 -15.75
CA ARG A 264 -18.81 15.02 -16.97
C ARG A 264 -17.37 15.43 -16.64
N ALA A 265 -17.16 16.26 -15.63
CA ALA A 265 -15.82 16.66 -15.20
C ALA A 265 -14.99 15.47 -14.68
N ILE A 266 -15.61 14.52 -13.96
CA ILE A 266 -14.95 13.27 -13.56
C ILE A 266 -14.54 12.46 -14.80
N CYS A 267 -15.42 12.35 -15.81
CA CYS A 267 -15.11 11.67 -17.07
C CYS A 267 -14.00 12.38 -17.87
N GLU A 268 -14.02 13.71 -17.94
CA GLU A 268 -12.97 14.53 -18.56
C GLU A 268 -11.62 14.33 -17.88
N TYR A 269 -11.59 14.24 -16.54
CA TYR A 269 -10.39 13.93 -15.80
C TYR A 269 -9.85 12.54 -16.10
N ALA A 270 -10.72 11.53 -16.17
CA ALA A 270 -10.30 10.16 -16.48
C ALA A 270 -9.75 10.01 -17.91
N LEU A 271 -10.22 10.82 -18.87
CA LEU A 271 -9.70 10.86 -20.24
C LEU A 271 -8.24 11.32 -20.30
N ASP A 272 -7.94 12.45 -19.65
CA ASP A 272 -6.58 12.99 -19.57
C ASP A 272 -6.37 13.75 -18.26
N PRO A 273 -5.86 13.06 -17.21
CA PRO A 273 -5.64 13.68 -15.91
C PRO A 273 -4.66 14.85 -15.95
N GLN A 274 -3.70 14.86 -16.87
CA GLN A 274 -2.68 15.90 -16.95
C GLN A 274 -3.22 17.15 -17.62
N GLU A 275 -3.90 16.98 -18.76
CA GLU A 275 -4.51 18.10 -19.47
C GLU A 275 -5.65 18.72 -18.67
N TYR A 276 -6.45 17.90 -17.98
CA TYR A 276 -7.48 18.41 -17.07
C TYR A 276 -6.87 19.30 -15.98
N LYS A 277 -5.76 18.86 -15.34
CA LYS A 277 -5.07 19.65 -14.32
C LYS A 277 -4.55 20.98 -14.87
N ARG A 278 -3.96 20.97 -16.07
CA ARG A 278 -3.49 22.21 -16.73
C ARG A 278 -4.65 23.17 -17.03
N LYS A 279 -5.78 22.65 -17.53
CA LYS A 279 -6.98 23.44 -17.79
C LYS A 279 -7.50 24.10 -16.51
N MET A 280 -7.54 23.37 -15.40
CA MET A 280 -7.99 23.92 -14.12
C MET A 280 -7.02 24.95 -13.54
N GLN A 281 -5.71 24.76 -13.70
CA GLN A 281 -4.71 25.74 -13.28
C GLN A 281 -4.89 27.07 -14.02
N LYS A 282 -5.06 27.04 -15.35
CA LYS A 282 -5.31 28.25 -16.15
C LYS A 282 -6.58 28.99 -15.71
N ILE A 283 -7.68 28.28 -15.49
CA ILE A 283 -8.93 28.89 -15.01
C ILE A 283 -8.72 29.55 -13.66
N GLN A 284 -7.97 28.91 -12.76
CA GLN A 284 -7.68 29.46 -11.44
C GLN A 284 -6.76 30.70 -11.52
N GLU A 285 -5.80 30.72 -12.44
CA GLU A 285 -4.94 31.89 -12.70
C GLU A 285 -5.76 33.06 -13.28
N GLU A 286 -6.65 32.80 -14.23
CA GLU A 286 -7.54 33.80 -14.84
C GLU A 286 -8.59 34.36 -13.86
N GLU A 287 -9.08 33.55 -12.91
CA GLU A 287 -10.02 34.01 -11.86
C GLU A 287 -9.33 34.89 -10.79
N VAL A 288 -8.03 34.74 -10.58
CA VAL A 288 -7.24 35.54 -9.61
C VAL A 288 -6.86 36.90 -10.20
N GLU A 289 -6.72 37.03 -11.52
CA GLU A 289 -6.40 38.31 -12.19
C GLU A 289 -7.57 39.31 -12.25
N ILE A 290 -8.78 38.94 -11.78
CA ILE A 290 -9.99 39.79 -11.81
C ILE A 290 -10.23 40.51 -10.45
N PHE A 291 -9.31 40.40 -9.48
CA PHE A 291 -9.42 41.09 -8.17
C PHE A 291 -8.34 42.16 -7.94
#